data_AF-A0A8S3QJN3-F1
#
_entry.id   AF-A0A8S3QJN3-F1
#
_cell.length_a   1.000
_cell.length_b   1.000
_cell.length_c   1.000
_cell.angle_alpha   90.00
_cell.angle_beta   90.00
_cell.angle_gamma   90.00
#
_symmetry.space_group_name_H-M   'P 1'
#
loop_
_entity.id
_entity.type
_entity.pdbx_description
1 polymer ?
#
loop_
_entity_poly.entity_id
_entity_poly.type
_entity_poly.pdbx_seq_one_letter_code
_entity_poly.pdbx_strand_id
1 'polypeptide(L)'
;MNSNNSQDTPPTTSSLSSYKKKERTNHIDQRHRPVQRKAARFVYNQYTDTSPGCVTGLLDQLQWDPLQYRRIKQRLVLCYKIQNQLVEIQPAIYYTPGDNRTRGGHRLRQIRATKEVYNNSFFPRSIRDWNLLPDTVAAAPTLEEFRARLASVPWTQMQPN
;
A
#
# COMPACT_ATOMS: atom_id res chain seq x y z
N MET A 1 -9.92 5.55 -52.61
CA MET A 1 -10.91 6.04 -51.62
C MET A 1 -11.72 4.85 -51.14
N ASN A 2 -11.44 4.28 -49.96
CA ASN A 2 -12.28 4.52 -48.79
C ASN A 2 -11.71 3.79 -47.57
N SER A 3 -11.77 4.51 -46.46
CA SER A 3 -11.10 4.27 -45.19
C SER A 3 -11.72 3.10 -44.42
N ASN A 4 -10.88 2.15 -43.98
CA ASN A 4 -11.27 1.23 -42.90
C ASN A 4 -11.17 1.98 -41.57
N ASN A 5 -12.33 2.43 -41.13
CA ASN A 5 -12.56 3.11 -39.86
C ASN A 5 -12.39 2.09 -38.72
N SER A 6 -11.27 2.14 -38.00
CA SER A 6 -11.10 1.42 -36.73
C SER A 6 -12.05 2.06 -35.71
N GLN A 7 -13.24 1.51 -35.58
CA GLN A 7 -14.16 1.86 -34.50
C GLN A 7 -13.59 1.27 -33.20
N ASP A 8 -12.92 2.12 -32.42
CA ASP A 8 -12.66 1.89 -31.00
C ASP A 8 -14.00 1.64 -30.30
N THR A 9 -14.36 0.37 -30.12
CA THR A 9 -15.53 0.01 -29.33
C THR A 9 -15.24 0.35 -27.86
N PRO A 10 -16.14 1.09 -27.17
CA PRO A 10 -15.90 1.48 -25.79
C PRO A 10 -15.84 0.24 -24.90
N PRO A 11 -14.81 0.09 -24.04
CA PRO A 11 -14.69 -1.09 -23.20
C PRO A 11 -15.88 -1.21 -22.23
N THR A 12 -16.44 -2.41 -22.12
CA THR A 12 -17.52 -2.74 -21.17
C THR A 12 -17.16 -2.34 -19.74
N THR A 13 -18.13 -1.97 -18.91
CA THR A 13 -17.95 -1.40 -17.55
C THR A 13 -16.99 -2.17 -16.64
N SER A 14 -16.99 -3.52 -16.70
CA SER A 14 -16.02 -4.36 -15.96
C SER A 14 -14.57 -4.20 -16.46
N SER A 15 -14.41 -4.01 -17.76
CA SER A 15 -13.14 -3.77 -18.43
C SER A 15 -12.61 -2.36 -18.10
N LEU A 16 -13.47 -1.34 -18.13
CA LEU A 16 -13.14 0.03 -17.72
C LEU A 16 -12.65 0.15 -16.28
N SER A 17 -13.24 -0.61 -15.34
CA SER A 17 -12.79 -0.65 -13.94
C SER A 17 -11.37 -1.23 -13.84
N SER A 18 -11.10 -2.32 -14.55
CA SER A 18 -9.78 -2.97 -14.61
C SER A 18 -8.72 -2.07 -15.27
N TYR A 19 -9.06 -1.42 -16.40
CA TYR A 19 -8.17 -0.48 -17.09
C TYR A 19 -7.82 0.73 -16.22
N LYS A 20 -8.82 1.37 -15.60
CA LYS A 20 -8.59 2.50 -14.69
C LYS A 20 -7.75 2.10 -13.47
N LYS A 21 -7.89 0.86 -12.98
CA LYS A 21 -7.06 0.34 -11.88
C LYS A 21 -5.60 0.17 -12.31
N LYS A 22 -5.37 -0.43 -13.48
CA LYS A 22 -4.03 -0.66 -14.06
C LYS A 22 -3.27 0.65 -14.35
N GLU A 23 -3.94 1.65 -14.92
CA GLU A 23 -3.33 2.97 -15.19
C GLU A 23 -2.89 3.69 -13.91
N ARG A 24 -3.71 3.61 -12.86
CA ARG A 24 -3.41 4.25 -11.57
C ARG A 24 -2.23 3.59 -10.86
N THR A 25 -2.13 2.26 -10.90
CA THR A 25 -0.98 1.54 -10.34
C THR A 25 0.31 1.87 -11.08
N ASN A 26 0.26 1.96 -12.42
CA ASN A 26 1.42 2.32 -13.24
C ASN A 26 1.96 3.72 -12.89
N HIS A 27 1.07 4.70 -12.70
CA HIS A 27 1.46 6.08 -12.36
C HIS A 27 2.08 6.19 -10.95
N ILE A 28 1.59 5.42 -9.98
CA ILE A 28 2.12 5.42 -8.61
C ILE A 28 3.51 4.75 -8.56
N ASP A 29 3.69 3.65 -9.30
CA ASP A 29 5.00 3.02 -9.44
C ASP A 29 6.01 3.95 -10.12
N GLN A 30 5.58 4.69 -11.15
CA GLN A 30 6.42 5.70 -11.80
C GLN A 30 6.88 6.80 -10.84
N ARG A 31 6.04 7.22 -9.87
CA ARG A 31 6.40 8.24 -8.87
C ARG A 31 7.40 7.76 -7.83
N HIS A 32 7.36 6.47 -7.46
CA HIS A 32 8.24 5.93 -6.43
C HIS A 32 9.59 5.43 -6.97
N ARG A 33 9.62 5.11 -8.28
CA ARG A 33 10.78 4.61 -9.02
C ARG A 33 12.06 5.45 -8.83
N PRO A 34 12.06 6.80 -8.86
CA PRO A 34 13.29 7.59 -8.72
C PRO A 34 13.98 7.37 -7.36
N VAL A 35 13.19 7.29 -6.28
CA VAL A 35 13.72 7.10 -4.92
C VAL A 35 14.34 5.71 -4.77
N GLN A 36 13.66 4.68 -5.28
CA GLN A 36 14.20 3.30 -5.25
C GLN A 36 15.47 3.18 -6.07
N ARG A 37 15.51 3.80 -7.25
CA ARG A 37 16.70 3.82 -8.12
C ARG A 37 17.90 4.51 -7.47
N LYS A 38 17.68 5.68 -6.83
CA LYS A 38 18.74 6.38 -6.10
C LYS A 38 19.27 5.56 -4.93
N ALA A 39 18.38 4.90 -4.19
CA ALA A 39 18.77 4.03 -3.09
C ALA A 39 19.55 2.78 -3.56
N ALA A 40 19.16 2.15 -4.67
CA ALA A 40 19.91 1.02 -5.24
C ALA A 40 21.34 1.43 -5.65
N ARG A 41 21.48 2.56 -6.33
CA ARG A 41 22.80 3.14 -6.66
C ARG A 41 23.67 3.38 -5.44
N PHE A 42 23.07 3.90 -4.36
CA PHE A 42 23.77 4.13 -3.10
C PHE A 42 24.31 2.84 -2.48
N VAL A 43 23.49 1.78 -2.42
CA VAL A 43 23.89 0.49 -1.84
C VAL A 43 25.02 -0.17 -2.62
N TYR A 44 24.94 -0.16 -3.95
CA TYR A 44 25.99 -0.76 -4.80
C TYR A 44 27.16 0.18 -5.07
N ASN A 45 27.18 1.38 -4.49
CA ASN A 45 28.18 2.42 -4.75
C ASN A 45 28.35 2.74 -6.25
N GLN A 46 27.28 2.61 -7.04
CA GLN A 46 27.27 2.81 -8.49
C GLN A 46 26.61 4.13 -8.86
N TYR A 47 27.42 5.18 -9.04
CA TYR A 47 26.94 6.52 -9.37
C TYR A 47 27.16 6.93 -10.83
N THR A 48 28.20 6.37 -11.47
CA THR A 48 28.72 6.81 -12.76
C THR A 48 28.04 6.11 -13.94
N ASP A 49 27.68 4.84 -13.79
CA ASP A 49 27.09 4.07 -14.87
C ASP A 49 25.69 4.61 -15.21
N THR A 50 25.52 5.02 -16.46
CA THR A 50 24.26 5.55 -17.01
C THR A 50 23.78 4.70 -18.19
N SER A 51 24.37 3.51 -18.37
CA SER A 51 23.94 2.56 -19.39
C SER A 51 22.45 2.20 -19.21
N PRO A 52 21.70 2.07 -20.32
CA PRO A 52 20.28 1.77 -20.26
C PRO A 52 20.09 0.40 -19.60
N GLY A 53 19.37 0.37 -18.49
CA GLY A 53 19.07 -0.86 -17.76
C GLY A 53 19.97 -1.14 -16.55
N CYS A 54 21.08 -0.42 -16.33
CA CYS A 54 21.97 -0.66 -15.19
C CYS A 54 21.21 -0.66 -13.85
N VAL A 55 20.40 0.39 -13.63
CA VAL A 55 19.66 0.53 -12.37
C VAL A 55 18.53 -0.48 -12.25
N THR A 56 18.00 -0.98 -13.36
CA THR A 56 17.01 -2.06 -13.33
C THR A 56 17.70 -3.35 -12.87
N GLY A 57 18.87 -3.68 -13.42
CA GLY A 57 19.67 -4.81 -12.96
C GLY A 57 20.05 -4.71 -11.48
N LEU A 58 20.41 -3.51 -10.99
CA LEU A 58 20.66 -3.28 -9.56
C LEU A 58 19.41 -3.55 -8.71
N LEU A 59 18.23 -3.13 -9.16
CA LEU A 59 16.98 -3.37 -8.43
C LEU A 59 16.62 -4.86 -8.42
N ASP A 60 16.85 -5.57 -9.51
CA ASP A 60 16.59 -7.01 -9.62
C ASP A 60 17.52 -7.81 -8.71
N GLN A 61 18.79 -7.41 -8.59
CA GLN A 61 19.74 -8.00 -7.64
C GLN A 61 19.35 -7.73 -6.18
N LEU A 62 18.79 -6.56 -5.90
CA LEU A 62 18.48 -6.11 -4.55
C LEU A 62 17.18 -6.71 -4.00
N GLN A 63 16.30 -7.20 -4.89
CA GLN A 63 15.01 -7.86 -4.57
C GLN A 63 14.16 -7.11 -3.53
N TRP A 64 14.21 -5.79 -3.54
CA TRP A 64 13.49 -4.97 -2.57
C TRP A 64 12.00 -4.90 -2.87
N ASP A 65 11.21 -5.04 -1.80
CA ASP A 65 9.81 -4.66 -1.79
C ASP A 65 9.60 -3.24 -2.36
N PRO A 66 8.53 -3.02 -3.15
CA PRO A 66 8.14 -1.70 -3.61
C PRO A 66 8.07 -0.69 -2.46
N LEU A 67 8.53 0.55 -2.69
CA LEU A 67 8.54 1.58 -1.65
C LEU A 67 7.13 1.82 -1.06
N GLN A 68 6.10 1.74 -1.89
CA GLN A 68 4.71 1.83 -1.44
C GLN A 68 4.36 0.75 -0.42
N TYR A 69 4.75 -0.49 -0.69
CA TYR A 69 4.46 -1.63 0.18
C TYR A 69 5.20 -1.49 1.52
N ARG A 70 6.48 -1.09 1.49
CA ARG A 70 7.25 -0.77 2.70
C ARG A 70 6.57 0.33 3.53
N ARG A 71 6.06 1.39 2.89
CA ARG A 71 5.31 2.47 3.57
C ARG A 71 3.96 2.00 4.14
N ILE A 72 3.28 1.06 3.50
CA ILE A 72 2.06 0.45 4.06
C ILE A 72 2.42 -0.33 5.32
N LYS A 73 3.42 -1.22 5.25
CA LYS A 73 3.90 -2.01 6.39
C LYS A 73 4.24 -1.12 7.60
N GLN A 74 5.02 -0.06 7.38
CA GLN A 74 5.41 0.87 8.44
C GLN A 74 4.20 1.57 9.10
N ARG A 75 3.21 1.99 8.32
CA ARG A 75 1.99 2.60 8.85
C ARG A 75 1.15 1.62 9.67
N LEU A 76 1.01 0.38 9.20
CA LEU A 76 0.30 -0.67 9.92
C LEU A 76 1.00 -1.05 11.23
N VAL A 77 2.34 -1.12 11.23
CA VAL A 77 3.14 -1.31 12.43
C VAL A 77 2.92 -0.19 13.44
N LEU A 78 2.86 1.08 12.98
CA LEU A 78 2.55 2.19 13.86
C LEU A 78 1.11 2.11 14.39
N CYS A 79 0.15 1.71 13.56
CA CYS A 79 -1.24 1.50 13.98
C CYS A 79 -1.35 0.43 15.08
N TYR A 80 -0.67 -0.71 14.92
CA TYR A 80 -0.57 -1.76 15.93
C TYR A 80 0.00 -1.22 17.25
N LYS A 81 1.08 -0.43 17.16
CA LYS A 81 1.71 0.17 18.34
C LYS A 81 0.76 1.11 19.08
N ILE A 82 -0.01 1.93 18.38
CA ILE A 82 -0.98 2.84 19.00
C ILE A 82 -2.11 2.05 19.67
N GLN A 83 -2.66 1.03 19.00
CA GLN A 83 -3.71 0.18 19.57
C GLN A 83 -3.27 -0.53 20.85
N ASN A 84 -2.06 -1.06 20.86
CA ASN A 84 -1.49 -1.77 22.01
C ASN A 84 -0.78 -0.84 23.02
N GLN A 85 -0.97 0.47 22.89
CA GLN A 85 -0.41 1.49 23.81
C GLN A 85 1.12 1.40 23.98
N LEU A 86 1.83 0.96 22.93
CA LEU A 86 3.29 0.89 22.88
C LEU A 86 3.93 2.25 22.51
N VAL A 87 3.10 3.30 22.38
CA VAL A 87 3.46 4.68 22.06
C VAL A 87 2.54 5.59 22.88
N GLU A 88 2.99 6.79 23.22
CA GLU A 88 2.27 7.83 23.98
C GLU A 88 1.10 8.48 23.20
N ILE A 89 0.39 7.72 22.38
CA ILE A 89 -0.81 8.16 21.66
C ILE A 89 -1.98 7.37 22.21
N GLN A 90 -2.97 8.06 22.76
CA GLN A 90 -4.15 7.43 23.33
C GLN A 90 -5.06 6.89 22.20
N PRO A 91 -5.25 5.56 22.08
CA PRO A 91 -6.02 4.98 20.99
C PRO A 91 -7.49 5.40 21.03
N ALA A 92 -8.07 5.60 22.21
CA ALA A 92 -9.48 5.95 22.39
C ALA A 92 -9.88 7.28 21.72
N ILE A 93 -8.94 8.20 21.52
CA ILE A 93 -9.19 9.50 20.87
C ILE A 93 -9.33 9.34 19.35
N TYR A 94 -8.58 8.42 18.76
CA TYR A 94 -8.40 8.33 17.30
C TYR A 94 -9.04 7.10 16.68
N TYR A 95 -9.27 6.05 17.47
CA TYR A 95 -9.83 4.78 17.02
C TYR A 95 -11.14 4.48 17.71
N THR A 96 -12.17 4.24 16.91
CA THR A 96 -13.43 3.69 17.37
C THR A 96 -13.50 2.22 16.93
N PRO A 97 -13.63 1.26 17.86
CA PRO A 97 -13.85 -0.14 17.49
C PRO A 97 -15.08 -0.29 16.58
N GLY A 98 -15.00 -1.22 15.63
CA GLY A 98 -16.14 -1.62 14.80
C GLY A 98 -17.18 -2.39 15.61
N ASP A 99 -18.36 -2.58 15.02
CA ASP A 99 -19.39 -3.45 15.60
C ASP A 99 -18.94 -4.91 15.52
N ASN A 100 -18.60 -5.50 16.68
CA ASN A 100 -18.17 -6.89 16.81
C ASN A 100 -19.26 -7.91 16.42
N ARG A 101 -20.51 -7.48 16.25
CA ARG A 101 -21.63 -8.38 15.93
C ARG A 101 -21.61 -8.94 14.51
N THR A 102 -20.88 -8.31 13.57
CA THR A 102 -21.08 -8.57 12.14
C THR A 102 -19.81 -8.75 11.29
N ARG A 103 -18.79 -9.47 11.81
CA ARG A 103 -17.53 -9.93 11.16
C ARG A 103 -16.28 -9.16 11.62
N GLY A 104 -15.34 -9.91 12.21
CA GLY A 104 -13.95 -9.49 12.47
C GLY A 104 -13.81 -8.53 13.66
N GLY A 105 -13.41 -9.04 14.83
CA GLY A 105 -13.28 -8.25 16.07
C GLY A 105 -12.15 -7.22 16.07
N HIS A 106 -11.26 -7.25 15.08
CA HIS A 106 -10.12 -6.32 14.95
C HIS A 106 -10.45 -5.07 14.14
N ARG A 107 -11.63 -4.98 13.55
CA ARG A 107 -11.97 -3.90 12.61
C ARG A 107 -12.18 -2.58 13.34
N LEU A 108 -11.69 -1.52 12.73
CA LEU A 108 -11.87 -0.15 13.18
C LEU A 108 -12.93 0.56 12.35
N ARG A 109 -13.70 1.45 12.97
CA ARG A 109 -14.66 2.29 12.26
C ARG A 109 -13.92 3.19 11.28
N GLN A 110 -14.30 3.10 10.01
CA GLN A 110 -13.72 3.92 8.95
C GLN A 110 -14.04 5.40 9.17
N ILE A 111 -13.01 6.23 9.33
CA ILE A 111 -13.17 7.70 9.33
C ILE A 111 -13.57 8.13 7.92
N ARG A 112 -14.72 8.81 7.81
CA ARG A 112 -15.19 9.41 6.56
C ARG A 112 -14.77 10.87 6.52
N ALA A 113 -14.05 11.23 5.47
CA ALA A 113 -13.54 12.56 5.22
C ALA A 113 -13.96 13.00 3.83
N THR A 114 -14.46 14.23 3.68
CA THR A 114 -14.78 14.82 2.38
C THR A 114 -13.53 15.34 1.67
N LYS A 115 -12.55 15.85 2.42
CA LYS A 115 -11.29 16.35 1.89
C LYS A 115 -10.31 15.20 1.63
N GLU A 116 -9.82 15.10 0.40
CA GLU A 116 -8.83 14.10 -0.01
C GLU A 116 -7.55 14.16 0.86
N VAL A 117 -7.08 15.38 1.16
CA VAL A 117 -5.90 15.60 2.01
C VAL A 117 -6.04 14.92 3.38
N TYR A 118 -7.21 15.07 4.01
CA TYR A 118 -7.48 14.43 5.29
C TYR A 118 -7.67 12.93 5.13
N ASN A 119 -8.36 12.47 4.08
CA ASN A 119 -8.53 11.05 3.79
C ASN A 119 -7.18 10.33 3.58
N ASN A 120 -6.18 11.04 3.03
CA ASN A 120 -4.83 10.53 2.82
C ASN A 120 -3.87 10.77 4.01
N SER A 121 -4.34 11.41 5.08
CA SER A 121 -3.60 11.54 6.35
C SER A 121 -3.49 10.19 7.06
N PHE A 122 -2.65 10.13 8.10
CA PHE A 122 -2.28 8.88 8.76
C PHE A 122 -3.49 8.05 9.23
N PHE A 123 -4.39 8.61 10.05
CA PHE A 123 -5.47 7.82 10.65
C PHE A 123 -6.49 7.29 9.64
N PRO A 124 -7.15 8.11 8.78
CA PRO A 124 -8.19 7.60 7.89
C PRO A 124 -7.64 6.60 6.87
N ARG A 125 -6.39 6.79 6.45
CA ARG A 125 -5.71 5.89 5.51
C ARG A 125 -5.25 4.59 6.17
N SER A 126 -4.66 4.66 7.36
CA SER A 126 -4.17 3.44 8.05
C SER A 126 -5.31 2.58 8.55
N ILE A 127 -6.47 3.16 8.92
CA ILE A 127 -7.69 2.41 9.26
C ILE A 127 -8.20 1.60 8.06
N ARG A 128 -8.16 2.17 6.84
CA ARG A 128 -8.51 1.43 5.61
C ARG A 128 -7.61 0.22 5.43
N ASP A 129 -6.30 0.46 5.47
CA ASP A 129 -5.30 -0.59 5.27
C ASP A 129 -5.41 -1.67 6.38
N TRP A 130 -5.68 -1.27 7.62
CA TRP A 130 -5.88 -2.17 8.76
C TRP A 130 -7.10 -3.08 8.58
N ASN A 131 -8.22 -2.52 8.11
CA ASN A 131 -9.45 -3.27 7.90
C ASN A 131 -9.37 -4.28 6.74
N LEU A 132 -8.37 -4.16 5.87
CA LEU A 132 -8.05 -5.13 4.82
C LEU A 132 -7.18 -6.29 5.32
N LEU A 133 -6.60 -6.19 6.52
CA LEU A 133 -5.77 -7.25 7.07
C LEU A 133 -6.60 -8.48 7.45
N PRO A 134 -6.08 -9.69 7.20
CA PRO A 134 -6.63 -10.90 7.76
C PRO A 134 -6.63 -10.85 9.30
N ASP A 135 -7.67 -11.42 9.91
CA ASP A 135 -7.83 -11.50 11.36
C ASP A 135 -6.61 -12.17 12.01
N THR A 136 -6.01 -13.16 11.34
CA THR A 136 -4.79 -13.83 11.80
C THR A 136 -3.60 -12.88 11.93
N VAL A 137 -3.49 -11.87 11.08
CA VAL A 137 -2.38 -10.90 11.16
C VAL A 137 -2.69 -9.85 12.22
N ALA A 138 -3.92 -9.34 12.25
CA ALA A 138 -4.32 -8.28 13.17
C ALA A 138 -4.40 -8.74 14.64
N ALA A 139 -4.77 -10.00 14.88
CA ALA A 139 -4.82 -10.61 16.21
C ALA A 139 -3.46 -11.17 16.68
N ALA A 140 -2.34 -10.71 16.10
CA ALA A 140 -1.03 -11.08 16.59
C ALA A 140 -0.83 -10.57 18.04
N PRO A 141 -0.33 -11.40 18.97
CA PRO A 141 -0.16 -11.04 20.38
C PRO A 141 1.03 -10.10 20.63
N THR A 142 2.06 -10.14 19.78
CA THR A 142 3.28 -9.35 19.93
C THR A 142 3.59 -8.54 18.69
N LEU A 143 4.34 -7.45 18.88
CA LEU A 143 4.80 -6.60 17.78
C LEU A 143 5.70 -7.36 16.79
N GLU A 144 6.52 -8.28 17.28
CA GLU A 144 7.43 -9.08 16.45
C GLU A 144 6.64 -10.07 15.59
N GLU A 145 5.68 -10.77 16.19
CA GLU A 145 4.82 -11.68 15.46
C GLU A 145 3.94 -10.95 14.46
N PHE A 146 3.43 -9.77 14.80
CA PHE A 146 2.72 -8.90 13.87
C PHE A 146 3.59 -8.56 12.65
N ARG A 147 4.85 -8.16 12.86
CA ARG A 147 5.79 -7.84 11.76
C ARG A 147 6.08 -9.07 10.90
N ALA A 148 6.29 -10.24 11.51
CA ALA A 148 6.54 -11.49 10.79
C ALA A 148 5.33 -11.89 9.93
N ARG A 149 4.13 -11.91 10.51
CA ARG A 149 2.89 -12.19 9.78
C ARG A 149 2.66 -11.17 8.67
N LEU A 150 2.88 -9.88 8.93
CA LEU A 150 2.75 -8.82 7.92
C LEU A 150 3.75 -8.95 6.76
N ALA A 151 4.95 -9.49 7.01
CA ALA A 151 5.93 -9.76 5.97
C ALA A 151 5.48 -10.85 5.00
N SER A 152 4.72 -11.84 5.47
CA SER A 152 4.18 -12.94 4.65
C SER A 152 2.96 -12.55 3.79
N VAL A 153 2.27 -11.44 4.11
CA VAL A 153 1.05 -11.04 3.39
C VAL A 153 1.41 -10.45 2.02
N PRO A 154 0.93 -11.02 0.90
CA PRO A 154 1.19 -10.48 -0.43
C PRO A 154 0.68 -9.04 -0.57
N TRP A 155 1.45 -8.18 -1.23
CA TRP A 155 1.05 -6.77 -1.43
C TRP A 155 -0.25 -6.61 -2.23
N THR A 156 -0.64 -7.62 -3.02
CA THR A 156 -1.90 -7.66 -3.77
C THR A 156 -3.14 -7.59 -2.88
N GLN A 157 -3.05 -8.12 -1.65
CA GLN A 157 -4.14 -8.08 -0.68
C GLN A 157 -4.23 -6.75 0.08
N MET A 158 -3.18 -5.92 0.03
CA MET A 158 -3.10 -4.64 0.74
C MET A 158 -3.44 -3.42 -0.13
N GLN A 159 -3.86 -3.62 -1.38
CA GLN A 159 -4.24 -2.51 -2.24
C GLN A 159 -5.70 -2.12 -2.00
N PRO A 160 -6.01 -0.86 -1.64
CA PRO A 160 -7.38 -0.39 -1.66
C PRO A 160 -7.91 -0.43 -3.10
N ASN A 161 -9.13 -0.95 -3.27
CA ASN A 161 -9.84 -0.98 -4.55
C ASN A 161 -9.99 0.41 -5.19
#